data_AF-A0A8B7NAP7-F1
#
_entry.id   AF-A0A8B7NAP7-F1
#
_cell.length_a   1.000
_cell.length_b   1.000
_cell.length_c   1.000
_cell.angle_alpha   90.00
_cell.angle_beta   90.00
_cell.angle_gamma   90.00
#
_symmetry.space_group_name_H-M   'P 1'
#
loop_
_entity.id
_entity.type
_entity.pdbx_description
1 polymer ?
#
loop_
_entity_poly.entity_id
_entity_poly.type
_entity_poly.pdbx_seq_one_letter_code
_entity_poly.pdbx_strand_id
1 'polypeptide(L)'
;MEGYIHKDVKTLVPRSDAAFYWQPNIVLSGVVNTDALALSMDKEPQDMYIIAQEAGKAVLFDAQEVLELSGEDIVIEHEKSKIVTLTCDFDLYIYPFDVQTCNLTMALVGKIKSDAQWQSEWKENNDYSGSSLHLYTFIHFKRMMLQEEGNPLHLPTICYSSCIFRADVVPVSEQMLFQLRVARRFGSHVLVTFLPCFVLQLIGLSVFAVPLDDLPSRLTVSISCLIVMAALFTQISSTLPVSADPKMIDVWMFVHVLMLAVVFFSLLALDKIHVGTLQDNEERLQVWFEKKKVWPMNLPKEPGKRSLSRRVNLCTALLFVALYLAFVAVFIVYIYVSRNNQLYGN
;
A
#
# COMPACT_ATOMS: atom_id res chain seq x y z
N MET A 1 9.93 -29.81 42.44
CA MET A 1 11.29 -30.17 41.96
C MET A 1 12.23 -29.22 42.67
N GLU A 2 13.20 -29.74 43.40
CA GLU A 2 14.23 -28.93 44.06
C GLU A 2 15.31 -28.61 43.02
N GLY A 3 15.51 -27.32 42.74
CA GLY A 3 16.52 -26.84 41.81
C GLY A 3 17.72 -26.27 42.58
N TYR A 4 18.93 -26.63 42.18
CA TYR A 4 20.16 -26.09 42.75
C TYR A 4 20.66 -24.96 41.85
N ILE A 5 20.68 -23.73 42.37
CA ILE A 5 21.12 -22.56 41.60
C ILE A 5 22.44 -22.06 42.19
N HIS A 6 23.39 -21.67 41.33
CA HIS A 6 24.62 -21.03 41.75
C HIS A 6 24.33 -19.66 42.37
N LYS A 7 25.25 -19.14 43.18
CA LYS A 7 25.09 -17.96 44.05
C LYS A 7 24.66 -16.65 43.35
N ASP A 8 24.63 -16.64 42.02
CA ASP A 8 24.21 -15.50 41.21
C ASP A 8 22.69 -15.48 41.01
N VAL A 9 22.09 -14.29 41.17
CA VAL A 9 20.64 -14.04 41.05
C VAL A 9 20.07 -14.47 39.68
N LYS A 10 20.93 -14.53 38.64
CA LYS A 10 20.61 -15.02 37.29
C LYS A 10 21.67 -16.03 36.86
N THR A 11 21.29 -17.29 36.71
CA THR A 11 22.19 -18.39 36.30
C THR A 11 21.83 -18.88 34.91
N LEU A 12 22.81 -18.97 34.00
CA LEU A 12 22.64 -19.58 32.67
C LEU A 12 22.59 -21.10 32.79
N VAL A 13 21.57 -21.72 32.20
CA VAL A 13 21.40 -23.18 32.21
C VAL A 13 22.23 -23.80 31.08
N PRO A 14 23.06 -24.83 31.36
CA PRO A 14 23.74 -25.59 30.32
C PRO A 14 22.74 -26.17 29.31
N ARG A 15 23.09 -26.17 28.02
CA ARG A 15 22.19 -26.65 26.95
C ARG A 15 21.76 -28.11 27.10
N SER A 16 22.59 -28.95 27.73
CA SER A 16 22.24 -30.33 28.07
C SER A 16 21.06 -30.41 29.03
N ASP A 17 20.96 -29.44 29.93
CA ASP A 17 20.06 -29.47 31.06
C ASP A 17 18.77 -28.69 30.72
N ALA A 18 18.84 -27.74 29.78
CA ALA A 18 17.71 -26.99 29.25
C ALA A 18 16.59 -27.89 28.66
N ALA A 19 16.93 -29.10 28.22
CA ALA A 19 15.97 -30.08 27.70
C ALA A 19 15.06 -30.70 28.78
N PHE A 20 15.44 -30.61 30.07
CA PHE A 20 14.62 -31.12 31.17
C PHE A 20 13.55 -30.11 31.64
N TYR A 21 13.69 -28.84 31.26
CA TYR A 21 12.71 -27.81 31.55
C TYR A 21 11.62 -27.75 30.48
N TRP A 22 10.46 -27.20 30.84
CA TRP A 22 9.37 -27.01 29.90
C TRP A 22 9.77 -26.04 28.78
N GLN A 23 9.57 -26.46 27.53
CA GLN A 23 9.87 -25.65 26.35
C GLN A 23 8.58 -25.40 25.57
N PRO A 24 8.21 -24.14 25.33
CA PRO A 24 7.01 -23.83 24.56
C PRO A 24 7.24 -24.19 23.09
N ASN A 25 6.37 -25.03 22.55
CA ASN A 25 6.29 -25.25 21.11
C ASN A 25 5.40 -24.17 20.50
N ILE A 26 6.04 -23.20 19.85
CA ILE A 26 5.37 -22.03 19.30
C ILE A 26 5.36 -22.13 17.77
N VAL A 27 4.17 -21.99 17.19
CA VAL A 27 3.99 -21.83 15.75
C VAL A 27 3.62 -20.39 15.43
N LEU A 28 4.28 -19.86 14.41
CA LEU A 28 3.95 -18.59 13.80
C LEU A 28 3.08 -18.81 12.56
N SER A 29 2.05 -17.98 12.43
CA SER A 29 1.24 -17.86 11.22
C SER A 29 1.25 -16.41 10.74
N GLY A 30 1.12 -16.20 9.42
CA GLY A 30 1.47 -14.91 8.79
C GLY A 30 2.98 -14.75 8.51
N VAL A 31 3.71 -15.86 8.45
CA VAL A 31 5.13 -15.94 8.02
C VAL A 31 5.30 -16.92 6.88
N VAL A 32 6.42 -16.81 6.16
CA VAL A 32 6.82 -17.82 5.18
C VAL A 32 6.95 -19.19 5.88
N ASN A 33 6.53 -20.27 5.22
CA ASN A 33 6.49 -21.63 5.79
C ASN A 33 7.83 -22.10 6.40
N THR A 34 8.98 -21.61 5.91
CA THR A 34 10.31 -21.90 6.46
C THR A 34 10.50 -21.34 7.86
N ASP A 35 9.82 -20.25 8.18
CA ASP A 35 10.00 -19.46 9.40
C ASP A 35 8.89 -19.74 10.42
N ALA A 36 7.92 -20.61 10.10
CA ALA A 36 6.78 -20.96 10.95
C ALA A 36 7.18 -21.50 12.34
N LEU A 37 8.33 -22.17 12.43
CA LEU A 37 8.88 -22.71 13.68
C LEU A 37 10.13 -21.95 14.15
N ALA A 38 10.42 -20.77 13.57
CA ALA A 38 11.64 -20.03 13.86
C ALA A 38 11.78 -19.67 15.36
N LEU A 39 10.66 -19.39 16.02
CA LEU A 39 10.60 -19.08 17.46
C LEU A 39 10.29 -20.28 18.36
N SER A 40 10.06 -21.48 17.80
CA SER A 40 9.83 -22.69 18.60
C SER A 40 11.08 -23.04 19.40
N MET A 41 10.94 -23.28 20.70
CA MET A 41 12.07 -23.59 21.58
C MET A 41 12.39 -25.09 21.64
N ASP A 42 11.46 -25.94 21.19
CA ASP A 42 11.57 -27.41 21.19
C ASP A 42 12.80 -27.94 20.44
N LYS A 43 13.17 -27.31 19.32
CA LYS A 43 14.33 -27.72 18.50
C LYS A 43 15.61 -26.97 18.82
N GLU A 44 15.50 -25.70 19.20
CA GLU A 44 16.64 -24.81 19.43
C GLU A 44 16.27 -23.78 20.51
N PRO A 45 16.41 -24.14 21.80
CA PRO A 45 15.92 -23.33 22.92
C PRO A 45 16.73 -22.05 23.18
N GLN A 46 17.86 -21.85 22.49
CA GLN A 46 18.81 -20.73 22.72
C GLN A 46 19.24 -20.66 24.19
N ASP A 47 19.44 -19.45 24.73
CA ASP A 47 19.90 -19.24 26.09
C ASP A 47 18.70 -19.22 27.05
N MET A 48 18.80 -20.05 28.10
CA MET A 48 17.81 -20.15 29.17
C MET A 48 18.46 -19.70 30.47
N TYR A 49 17.78 -18.82 31.20
CA TYR A 49 18.23 -18.33 32.49
C TYR A 49 17.24 -18.72 33.58
N ILE A 50 17.79 -19.09 34.74
CA ILE A 50 17.03 -19.28 35.96
C ILE A 50 17.31 -18.09 36.86
N ILE A 51 16.24 -17.41 37.27
CA ILE A 51 16.28 -16.22 38.12
C ILE A 51 15.63 -16.55 39.46
N ALA A 52 16.36 -16.33 40.53
CA ALA A 52 15.84 -16.45 41.89
C ALA A 52 15.10 -15.15 42.28
N GLN A 53 13.84 -15.25 42.71
CA GLN A 53 13.08 -14.11 43.23
C GLN A 53 13.37 -13.82 44.71
N GLU A 54 13.66 -14.87 45.48
CA GLU A 54 13.97 -14.77 46.91
C GLU A 54 15.39 -15.28 47.25
N ALA A 55 15.88 -14.93 48.45
CA ALA A 55 17.15 -15.42 48.95
C ALA A 55 17.02 -16.89 49.37
N GLY A 56 17.50 -17.79 48.51
CA GLY A 56 17.47 -19.24 48.76
C GLY A 56 18.26 -19.69 49.98
N LYS A 57 18.04 -20.95 50.38
CA LYS A 57 18.80 -21.57 51.48
C LYS A 57 20.12 -22.11 50.95
N ALA A 58 21.24 -21.64 51.49
CA ALA A 58 22.55 -22.20 51.13
C ALA A 58 22.69 -23.63 51.68
N VAL A 59 22.85 -24.60 50.78
CA VAL A 59 23.06 -26.01 51.08
C VAL A 59 24.37 -26.46 50.43
N LEU A 60 25.03 -27.45 51.03
CA LEU A 60 26.25 -28.02 50.47
C LEU A 60 25.89 -29.25 49.65
N PHE A 61 26.04 -29.19 48.32
CA PHE A 61 25.80 -30.28 47.39
C PHE A 61 27.09 -30.57 46.61
N ASP A 62 27.53 -31.83 46.60
CA ASP A 62 28.79 -32.27 45.96
C ASP A 62 30.01 -31.37 46.26
N ALA A 63 30.19 -31.04 47.56
CA ALA A 63 31.24 -30.14 48.04
C ALA A 63 31.20 -28.68 47.53
N GLN A 64 30.10 -28.27 46.90
CA GLN A 64 29.84 -26.90 46.46
C GLN A 64 28.67 -26.27 47.24
N GLU A 65 28.75 -24.97 47.49
CA GLU A 65 27.64 -24.19 48.04
C GLU A 65 26.62 -23.90 46.93
N VAL A 66 25.41 -24.42 47.08
CA VAL A 66 24.28 -24.25 46.16
C VAL A 66 23.10 -23.62 46.89
N LEU A 67 22.30 -22.81 46.20
CA LEU A 67 21.06 -22.28 46.76
C LEU A 67 19.92 -23.23 46.43
N GLU A 68 19.30 -23.77 47.49
CA GLU A 68 18.04 -24.51 47.43
C GLU A 68 16.88 -23.50 47.46
N LEU A 69 16.06 -23.53 46.41
CA LEU A 69 14.91 -22.65 46.21
C LEU A 69 13.67 -23.49 45.91
N SER A 70 12.52 -23.05 46.42
CA SER A 70 11.23 -23.64 46.05
C SER A 70 10.92 -23.30 44.60
N GLY A 71 10.15 -24.16 43.92
CA GLY A 71 9.76 -23.93 42.52
C GLY A 71 8.90 -22.67 42.33
N GLU A 72 8.27 -22.15 43.39
CA GLU A 72 7.48 -20.91 43.36
C GLU A 72 8.35 -19.65 43.34
N ASP A 73 9.58 -19.74 43.84
CA ASP A 73 10.51 -18.60 43.96
C ASP A 73 11.46 -18.49 42.75
N ILE A 74 11.21 -19.29 41.71
CA ILE A 74 12.06 -19.44 40.54
C ILE A 74 11.30 -18.97 39.28
N VAL A 75 11.92 -18.06 38.53
CA VAL A 75 11.46 -17.66 37.20
C VAL A 75 12.42 -18.19 36.14
N ILE A 76 11.86 -18.82 35.11
CA ILE A 76 12.61 -19.24 33.93
C ILE A 76 12.44 -18.18 32.85
N GLU A 77 13.56 -17.60 32.41
CA GLU A 77 13.60 -16.63 31.32
C GLU A 77 14.24 -17.30 30.09
N HIS A 78 13.48 -17.38 29.00
CA HIS A 78 13.99 -17.82 27.70
C HIS A 78 14.14 -16.62 26.78
N GLU A 79 15.34 -16.44 26.21
CA GLU A 79 15.61 -15.38 25.25
C GLU A 79 15.92 -15.98 23.87
N LYS A 80 15.09 -15.67 22.88
CA LYS A 80 15.29 -16.14 21.50
C LYS A 80 15.00 -15.02 20.50
N SER A 81 16.00 -14.70 19.69
CA SER A 81 15.89 -13.75 18.60
C SER A 81 16.18 -14.43 17.27
N LYS A 82 15.24 -14.32 16.32
CA LYS A 82 15.39 -14.79 14.94
C LYS A 82 14.74 -13.78 14.00
N ILE A 83 15.34 -13.63 12.83
CA ILE A 83 14.76 -12.86 11.73
C ILE A 83 13.69 -13.74 11.09
N VAL A 84 12.47 -13.21 10.97
CA VAL A 84 11.34 -13.89 10.34
C VAL A 84 10.81 -13.07 9.19
N THR A 85 10.40 -13.74 8.12
CA THR A 85 9.81 -13.12 6.94
C THR A 85 8.29 -13.18 7.04
N LEU A 86 7.67 -12.02 7.25
CA LEU A 86 6.21 -11.89 7.31
C LEU A 86 5.58 -11.98 5.92
N THR A 87 4.50 -12.75 5.81
CA THR A 87 3.60 -12.77 4.65
C THR A 87 2.44 -11.84 4.94
N CYS A 88 2.18 -10.87 4.08
CA CYS A 88 1.16 -9.86 4.31
C CYS A 88 0.38 -9.56 3.04
N ASP A 89 -0.94 -9.63 3.12
CA ASP A 89 -1.85 -9.32 2.03
C ASP A 89 -2.08 -7.81 1.99
N PHE A 90 -1.68 -7.18 0.89
CA PHE A 90 -1.76 -5.72 0.74
C PHE A 90 -3.04 -5.32 0.01
N ASP A 91 -3.73 -4.31 0.53
CA ASP A 91 -4.79 -3.63 -0.20
C ASP A 91 -4.18 -2.46 -1.00
N LEU A 92 -4.14 -2.62 -2.32
CA LEU A 92 -3.51 -1.67 -3.23
C LEU A 92 -4.50 -0.70 -3.89
N TYR A 93 -5.78 -0.69 -3.50
CA TYR A 93 -6.79 0.14 -4.14
C TYR A 93 -6.42 1.63 -4.14
N ILE A 94 -5.91 2.15 -3.02
CA ILE A 94 -5.54 3.56 -2.82
C ILE A 94 -4.04 3.78 -3.09
N TYR A 95 -3.36 2.85 -3.76
CA TYR A 95 -1.94 3.02 -4.09
C TYR A 95 -1.70 4.35 -4.85
N PRO A 96 -0.67 5.16 -4.50
CA PRO A 96 0.40 4.96 -3.49
C PRO A 96 0.14 5.58 -2.11
N PHE A 97 -1.09 6.00 -1.80
CA PHE A 97 -1.45 6.69 -0.54
C PHE A 97 -1.99 5.72 0.51
N ASP A 98 -1.65 4.45 0.38
CA ASP A 98 -2.12 3.31 1.14
C ASP A 98 -1.48 3.19 2.53
N VAL A 99 -2.28 2.69 3.47
CA VAL A 99 -1.83 2.18 4.77
C VAL A 99 -2.03 0.67 4.79
N GLN A 100 -0.95 -0.06 5.08
CA GLN A 100 -0.95 -1.51 5.11
C GLN A 100 -0.96 -2.03 6.54
N THR A 101 -1.68 -3.14 6.74
CA THR A 101 -1.83 -3.78 8.04
C THR A 101 -1.42 -5.23 7.91
N CYS A 102 -0.33 -5.62 8.58
CA CYS A 102 0.23 -6.95 8.53
C CYS A 102 0.04 -7.65 9.86
N ASN A 103 -0.59 -8.83 9.79
CA ASN A 103 -0.93 -9.62 10.95
C ASN A 103 0.06 -10.79 11.10
N LEU A 104 0.64 -10.92 12.29
CA LEU A 104 1.47 -12.03 12.71
C LEU A 104 0.74 -12.70 13.87
N THR A 105 0.51 -14.00 13.79
CA THR A 105 -0.10 -14.76 14.89
C THR A 105 0.91 -15.70 15.50
N MET A 106 0.93 -15.75 16.83
CA MET A 106 1.74 -16.66 17.61
C MET A 106 0.79 -17.59 18.37
N ALA A 107 0.99 -18.88 18.19
CA ALA A 107 0.13 -19.91 18.77
C ALA A 107 0.97 -20.96 19.48
N LEU A 108 0.48 -21.42 20.64
CA LEU A 108 1.07 -22.55 21.34
C LEU A 108 0.50 -23.85 20.77
N VAL A 109 1.39 -24.79 20.47
CA VAL A 109 1.04 -26.09 19.88
C VAL A 109 1.09 -27.17 20.94
N GLY A 110 -0.04 -27.85 21.15
CA GLY A 110 -0.16 -29.01 22.04
C GLY A 110 -1.44 -28.99 22.85
N LYS A 111 -1.76 -30.12 23.51
CA LYS A 111 -2.84 -30.18 24.51
C LYS A 111 -2.37 -29.54 25.82
N ILE A 112 -2.16 -28.24 25.78
CA ILE A 112 -2.02 -27.44 26.99
C ILE A 112 -3.44 -27.32 27.53
N LYS A 113 -3.73 -27.90 28.70
CA LYS A 113 -4.98 -27.62 29.42
C LYS A 113 -4.94 -26.15 29.86
N SER A 114 -5.82 -25.70 30.74
CA SER A 114 -5.77 -24.35 31.36
C SER A 114 -4.47 -24.05 32.17
N ASP A 115 -3.38 -24.77 31.90
CA ASP A 115 -2.12 -24.80 32.63
C ASP A 115 -1.14 -23.73 32.12
N ALA A 116 -1.27 -23.25 30.87
CA ALA A 116 -0.50 -22.13 30.36
C ALA A 116 -1.37 -21.16 29.57
N GLN A 117 -1.24 -19.87 29.88
CA GLN A 117 -1.96 -18.78 29.24
C GLN A 117 -0.97 -17.67 28.89
N TRP A 118 -1.26 -16.92 27.83
CA TRP A 118 -0.48 -15.73 27.53
C TRP A 118 -0.73 -14.66 28.60
N GLN A 119 0.33 -14.05 29.09
CA GLN A 119 0.20 -12.96 30.05
C GLN A 119 -0.53 -11.76 29.41
N SER A 120 -1.62 -11.34 30.04
CA SER A 120 -2.49 -10.26 29.57
C SER A 120 -1.85 -8.88 29.68
N GLU A 121 -0.81 -8.72 30.50
CA GLU A 121 -0.10 -7.44 30.64
C GLU A 121 0.99 -7.31 29.56
N TRP A 122 0.79 -6.40 28.62
CA TRP A 122 1.86 -5.83 27.79
C TRP A 122 1.83 -4.33 27.93
N LYS A 123 3.02 -3.74 27.87
CA LYS A 123 3.13 -2.35 27.48
C LYS A 123 3.10 -2.30 25.96
N GLU A 124 2.08 -1.64 25.40
CA GLU A 124 2.05 -1.32 23.98
C GLU A 124 3.27 -0.45 23.66
N ASN A 125 4.20 -1.00 22.89
CA ASN A 125 5.35 -0.24 22.41
C ASN A 125 4.95 0.43 21.09
N ASN A 126 4.63 1.72 21.19
CA ASN A 126 4.49 2.59 20.02
C ASN A 126 5.85 3.05 19.47
N ASP A 127 6.95 2.69 20.15
CA ASP A 127 8.29 3.09 19.76
C ASP A 127 8.96 2.04 18.89
N TYR A 128 9.44 2.50 17.73
CA TYR A 128 10.11 1.65 16.76
C TYR A 128 11.61 1.70 17.02
N SER A 129 12.16 0.65 17.65
CA SER A 129 13.60 0.53 17.95
C SER A 129 14.45 0.08 16.74
N GLY A 130 13.92 0.15 15.52
CA GLY A 130 14.61 -0.33 14.31
C GLY A 130 15.27 0.78 13.47
N SER A 131 15.88 0.38 12.35
CA SER A 131 16.49 1.30 11.38
C SER A 131 15.44 2.02 10.53
N SER A 132 15.75 3.24 10.08
CA SER A 132 14.81 4.06 9.28
C SER A 132 14.26 3.29 8.07
N LEU A 133 12.95 3.05 8.05
CA LEU A 133 12.25 2.45 6.91
C LEU A 133 12.29 3.39 5.69
N HIS A 134 12.83 2.93 4.57
CA HIS A 134 12.97 3.74 3.35
C HIS A 134 11.65 3.96 2.61
N LEU A 135 10.81 2.94 2.53
CA LEU A 135 9.58 2.94 1.71
C LEU A 135 8.32 3.24 2.53
N TYR A 136 8.35 2.93 3.82
CA TYR A 136 7.21 3.04 4.73
C TYR A 136 7.53 3.91 5.94
N THR A 137 6.48 4.29 6.66
CA THR A 137 6.50 4.95 7.96
C THR A 137 5.79 4.02 8.93
N PHE A 138 6.45 3.74 10.05
CA PHE A 138 5.86 2.93 11.11
C PHE A 138 4.76 3.74 11.79
N ILE A 139 3.59 3.13 12.01
CA ILE A 139 2.48 3.76 12.73
C ILE A 139 2.40 3.18 14.13
N HIS A 140 2.14 1.87 14.24
CA HIS A 140 2.08 1.17 15.52
C HIS A 140 2.24 -0.34 15.36
N PHE A 141 2.60 -0.99 16.46
CA PHE A 141 2.61 -2.43 16.61
C PHE A 141 1.71 -2.79 17.79
N LYS A 142 0.55 -3.36 17.50
CA LYS A 142 -0.46 -3.69 18.51
C LYS A 142 -0.49 -5.19 18.77
N ARG A 143 -0.79 -5.55 20.01
CA ARG A 143 -1.06 -6.93 20.42
C ARG A 143 -2.54 -7.08 20.74
N MET A 144 -3.16 -8.10 20.19
CA MET A 144 -4.54 -8.49 20.45
C MET A 144 -4.60 -9.98 20.80
N MET A 145 -5.42 -10.35 21.78
CA MET A 145 -5.72 -11.75 22.05
C MET A 145 -6.84 -12.19 21.12
N LEU A 146 -6.59 -13.23 20.32
CA LEU A 146 -7.64 -13.83 19.50
C LEU A 146 -8.31 -14.92 20.34
N GLN A 147 -9.54 -14.67 20.73
CA GLN A 147 -10.41 -15.66 21.33
C GLN A 147 -11.17 -16.36 20.20
N GLU A 148 -10.71 -17.56 19.84
CA GLU A 148 -11.31 -18.31 18.73
C GLU A 148 -12.55 -19.09 19.21
N GLU A 149 -13.72 -18.75 18.67
CA GLU A 149 -14.79 -19.73 18.46
C GLU A 149 -14.36 -20.66 17.31
N GLY A 150 -13.56 -21.68 17.63
CA GLY A 150 -13.68 -23.01 17.04
C GLY A 150 -13.42 -23.25 15.53
N ASN A 151 -12.46 -22.60 14.86
CA ASN A 151 -12.02 -23.04 13.53
C ASN A 151 -10.57 -23.58 13.55
N PRO A 152 -10.32 -24.85 13.20
CA PRO A 152 -8.98 -25.42 13.25
C PRO A 152 -8.06 -24.88 12.15
N LEU A 153 -6.83 -24.52 12.53
CA LEU A 153 -5.75 -24.11 11.62
C LEU A 153 -5.26 -25.30 10.79
N HIS A 154 -5.40 -25.22 9.47
CA HIS A 154 -4.92 -26.24 8.54
C HIS A 154 -3.44 -26.00 8.18
N LEU A 155 -2.50 -26.74 8.78
CA LEU A 155 -1.11 -26.76 8.31
C LEU A 155 -0.96 -27.72 7.10
N PRO A 156 -0.25 -27.32 6.03
CA PRO A 156 0.08 -28.23 4.94
C PRO A 156 1.28 -29.11 5.32
N THR A 157 1.05 -30.41 5.49
CA THR A 157 2.10 -31.42 5.62
C THR A 157 2.73 -31.71 4.25
N ILE A 158 4.05 -31.57 4.12
CA ILE A 158 4.80 -32.00 2.94
C ILE A 158 4.91 -33.54 2.97
N CYS A 159 4.20 -34.23 2.06
CA CYS A 159 4.31 -35.69 1.88
C CYS A 159 4.92 -36.03 0.52
N TYR A 160 6.05 -36.75 0.53
CA TYR A 160 6.58 -37.39 -0.67
C TYR A 160 5.82 -38.70 -0.92
N SER A 161 5.17 -38.77 -2.08
CA SER A 161 4.42 -39.88 -2.68
C SER A 161 3.11 -40.33 -2.00
N SER A 162 2.01 -40.10 -2.73
CA SER A 162 0.67 -40.69 -2.60
C SER A 162 0.06 -40.74 -1.19
N CYS A 163 -0.54 -39.63 -0.75
CA CYS A 163 -1.49 -39.60 0.37
C CYS A 163 -2.68 -38.68 0.06
N ILE A 164 -3.87 -39.14 0.45
CA ILE A 164 -5.11 -38.36 0.52
C ILE A 164 -4.91 -37.25 1.57
N PHE A 165 -5.35 -36.02 1.27
CA PHE A 165 -5.30 -34.86 2.17
C PHE A 165 -5.99 -35.22 3.50
N ARG A 166 -5.21 -35.52 4.54
CA ARG A 166 -5.69 -35.55 5.93
C ARG A 166 -5.00 -34.39 6.64
N ALA A 167 -5.74 -33.30 6.83
CA ALA A 167 -5.31 -32.24 7.72
C ALA A 167 -5.35 -32.82 9.14
N ASP A 168 -4.19 -32.98 9.78
CA ASP A 168 -4.16 -33.27 11.20
C ASP A 168 -4.68 -32.04 11.94
N VAL A 169 -5.87 -32.18 12.54
CA VAL A 169 -6.50 -31.15 13.36
C VAL A 169 -5.76 -31.12 14.70
N VAL A 170 -4.72 -30.29 14.78
CA VAL A 170 -4.05 -30.02 16.05
C VAL A 170 -4.88 -29.02 16.83
N PRO A 171 -5.32 -29.32 18.07
CA PRO A 171 -5.97 -28.32 18.90
C PRO A 171 -4.97 -27.22 19.22
N VAL A 172 -5.24 -26.02 18.73
CA VAL A 172 -4.45 -24.81 19.00
C VAL A 172 -5.07 -24.14 20.23
N SER A 173 -4.29 -23.98 21.30
CA SER A 173 -4.68 -23.14 22.44
C SER A 173 -4.54 -21.65 22.09
N GLU A 174 -5.13 -20.78 22.91
CA GLU A 174 -5.11 -19.30 22.85
C GLU A 174 -4.07 -18.69 21.88
N GLN A 175 -4.55 -17.94 20.89
CA GLN A 175 -3.71 -17.30 19.87
C GLN A 175 -3.44 -15.84 20.21
N MET A 176 -2.19 -15.42 20.03
CA MET A 176 -1.75 -14.04 20.22
C MET A 176 -1.53 -13.41 18.84
N LEU A 177 -2.33 -12.39 18.52
CA LEU A 177 -2.23 -11.63 17.28
C LEU A 177 -1.39 -10.37 17.50
N PHE A 178 -0.45 -10.16 16.60
CA PHE A 178 0.34 -8.96 16.47
C PHE A 178 -0.02 -8.26 15.17
N GLN A 179 -0.37 -6.99 15.26
CA GLN A 179 -0.78 -6.16 14.13
C GLN A 179 0.26 -5.06 13.92
N LEU A 180 0.98 -5.17 12.81
CA LEU A 180 1.93 -4.17 12.33
C LEU A 180 1.24 -3.25 11.32
N ARG A 181 1.13 -1.96 11.64
CA ARG A 181 0.53 -0.97 10.73
C ARG A 181 1.60 -0.02 10.20
N VAL A 182 1.68 0.08 8.86
CA VAL A 182 2.69 0.88 8.15
C VAL A 182 2.07 1.73 7.05
N ALA A 183 2.48 2.98 6.92
CA ALA A 183 2.02 3.89 5.85
C ALA A 183 3.09 4.08 4.78
N ARG A 184 2.71 4.03 3.49
CA ARG A 184 3.63 4.23 2.37
C ARG A 184 4.10 5.69 2.27
N ARG A 185 5.38 5.89 1.95
CA ARG A 185 5.92 7.20 1.57
C ARG A 185 5.62 7.47 0.09
N PHE A 186 4.71 8.41 -0.17
CA PHE A 186 4.21 8.70 -1.52
C PHE A 186 4.90 9.89 -2.22
N GLY A 187 5.81 10.60 -1.53
CA GLY A 187 6.40 11.85 -2.03
C GLY A 187 7.12 11.71 -3.37
N SER A 188 7.81 10.59 -3.60
CA SER A 188 8.46 10.29 -4.88
C SER A 188 7.45 10.10 -6.01
N HIS A 189 6.35 9.39 -5.77
CA HIS A 189 5.30 9.18 -6.76
C HIS A 189 4.64 10.49 -7.20
N VAL A 190 4.45 11.44 -6.27
CA VAL A 190 3.89 12.77 -6.60
C VAL A 190 4.77 13.51 -7.61
N LEU A 191 6.09 13.49 -7.40
CA LEU A 191 7.03 14.20 -8.28
C LEU A 191 7.28 13.50 -9.61
N VAL A 192 7.33 12.17 -9.63
CA VAL A 192 7.71 11.40 -10.83
C VAL A 192 6.51 11.00 -11.68
N THR A 193 5.32 10.87 -11.09
CA THR A 193 4.11 10.44 -11.80
C THR A 193 3.07 11.54 -11.90
N PHE A 194 2.59 12.05 -10.77
CA PHE A 194 1.45 12.98 -10.77
C PHE A 194 1.80 14.33 -11.41
N LEU A 195 2.99 14.87 -11.10
CA LEU A 195 3.44 16.16 -11.64
C LEU A 195 3.64 16.14 -13.17
N PRO A 196 4.33 15.15 -13.78
CA PRO A 196 4.42 15.07 -15.24
C PRO A 196 3.06 14.93 -15.93
N CYS A 197 2.13 14.14 -15.38
CA CYS A 197 0.78 14.03 -15.92
C CYS A 197 0.07 15.38 -15.93
N PHE A 198 0.18 16.11 -14.81
CA PHE A 198 -0.43 17.42 -14.67
C PHE A 198 0.13 18.41 -15.70
N VAL A 199 1.46 18.44 -15.86
CA VAL A 199 2.14 19.31 -16.85
C VAL A 199 1.75 18.94 -18.27
N LEU A 200 1.74 17.65 -18.62
CA LEU A 200 1.34 17.18 -19.95
C LEU A 200 -0.11 17.53 -20.28
N GLN A 201 -1.00 17.47 -19.29
CA GLN A 201 -2.39 17.90 -19.47
C GLN A 201 -2.48 19.40 -19.77
N LEU A 202 -1.73 20.24 -19.05
CA LEU A 202 -1.71 21.68 -19.30
C LEU A 202 -1.18 22.01 -20.70
N ILE A 203 -0.13 21.31 -21.15
CA ILE A 203 0.39 21.44 -22.51
C ILE A 203 -0.68 21.02 -23.52
N GLY A 204 -1.36 19.89 -23.31
CA GLY A 204 -2.47 19.44 -24.16
C GLY A 204 -3.63 20.43 -24.23
N LEU A 205 -3.95 21.12 -23.14
CA LEU A 205 -4.99 22.17 -23.09
C LEU A 205 -4.53 23.49 -23.72
N SER A 206 -3.22 23.78 -23.76
CA SER A 206 -2.68 24.98 -24.41
C SER A 206 -2.93 25.03 -25.92
N VAL A 207 -3.29 23.89 -26.54
CA VAL A 207 -3.62 23.80 -27.96
C VAL A 207 -4.77 24.75 -28.35
N PHE A 208 -5.69 25.03 -27.44
CA PHE A 208 -6.77 26.00 -27.71
C PHE A 208 -6.30 27.46 -27.81
N ALA A 209 -5.09 27.78 -27.32
CA ALA A 209 -4.50 29.12 -27.43
C ALA A 209 -3.83 29.38 -28.79
N VAL A 210 -3.50 28.32 -29.54
CA VAL A 210 -2.98 28.41 -30.91
C VAL A 210 -4.04 29.02 -31.83
N PRO A 211 -3.72 29.78 -32.90
CA PRO A 211 -4.72 30.27 -33.85
C PRO A 211 -5.56 29.16 -34.48
N LEU A 212 -6.82 29.44 -34.82
CA LEU A 212 -7.76 28.47 -35.41
C LEU A 212 -7.38 28.02 -36.83
N ASP A 213 -6.61 28.83 -37.52
CA ASP A 213 -6.22 28.58 -38.91
C ASP A 213 -5.10 27.53 -39.04
N ASP A 214 -4.42 27.18 -37.94
CA ASP A 214 -3.31 26.24 -37.91
C ASP A 214 -3.68 24.90 -37.26
N LEU A 215 -4.56 24.15 -37.93
CA LEU A 215 -4.96 22.81 -37.53
C LEU A 215 -3.76 21.82 -37.45
N PRO A 216 -2.81 21.78 -38.41
CA PRO A 216 -1.71 20.83 -38.36
C PRO A 216 -0.88 20.93 -37.08
N SER A 217 -0.55 22.15 -36.64
CA SER A 217 0.18 22.36 -35.38
C SER A 217 -0.63 21.91 -34.17
N ARG A 218 -1.94 22.21 -34.14
CA ARG A 218 -2.84 21.80 -33.05
C ARG A 218 -2.94 20.28 -32.91
N LEU A 219 -3.12 19.57 -34.02
CA LEU A 219 -3.20 18.11 -34.03
C LEU A 219 -1.87 17.47 -33.66
N THR A 220 -0.75 18.03 -34.12
CA THR A 220 0.59 17.53 -33.80
C THR A 220 0.83 17.57 -32.29
N VAL A 221 0.59 18.70 -31.63
CA VAL A 221 0.75 18.81 -30.16
C VAL A 221 -0.18 17.85 -29.42
N SER A 222 -1.45 17.75 -29.83
CA SER A 222 -2.43 16.87 -29.18
C SER A 222 -2.04 15.39 -29.31
N ILE A 223 -1.60 14.95 -30.49
CA ILE A 223 -1.15 13.57 -30.74
C ILE A 223 0.14 13.28 -29.97
N SER A 224 1.11 14.19 -29.98
CA SER A 224 2.34 14.03 -29.22
C SER A 224 2.07 13.89 -27.72
N CYS A 225 1.16 14.70 -27.14
CA CYS A 225 0.78 14.58 -25.73
C CYS A 225 0.13 13.23 -25.42
N LEU A 226 -0.76 12.74 -26.30
CA LEU A 226 -1.39 11.42 -26.16
C LEU A 226 -0.36 10.29 -26.17
N ILE A 227 0.61 10.33 -27.09
CA ILE A 227 1.67 9.33 -27.19
C ILE A 227 2.53 9.35 -25.92
N VAL A 228 2.95 10.53 -25.46
CA VAL A 228 3.77 10.66 -24.25
C VAL A 228 3.01 10.16 -23.01
N MET A 229 1.72 10.49 -22.88
CA MET A 229 0.89 10.00 -21.78
C MET A 229 0.68 8.49 -21.82
N ALA A 230 0.48 7.89 -23.00
CA ALA A 230 0.35 6.44 -23.16
C ALA A 230 1.66 5.70 -22.82
N ALA A 231 2.80 6.27 -23.22
CA ALA A 231 4.12 5.74 -22.86
C ALA A 231 4.35 5.81 -21.34
N LEU A 232 4.01 6.94 -20.71
CA LEU A 232 4.12 7.12 -19.26
C LEU A 232 3.22 6.13 -18.51
N PHE A 233 1.99 5.90 -18.98
CA PHE A 233 1.08 4.90 -18.41
C PHE A 233 1.67 3.49 -18.45
N THR A 234 2.24 3.10 -19.59
CA THR A 234 2.88 1.79 -19.77
C THR A 234 4.07 1.62 -18.83
N GLN A 235 4.94 2.64 -18.76
CA GLN A 235 6.13 2.63 -17.91
C GLN A 235 5.77 2.50 -16.43
N ILE A 236 4.80 3.29 -15.96
CA ILE A 236 4.37 3.23 -14.57
C ILE A 236 3.74 1.87 -14.29
N SER A 237 2.80 1.43 -15.13
CA SER A 237 2.10 0.15 -14.95
C SER A 237 3.06 -1.04 -14.86
N SER A 238 4.21 -1.02 -15.54
CA SER A 238 5.20 -2.10 -15.45
C SER A 238 6.03 -2.10 -14.16
N THR A 239 6.10 -0.97 -13.46
CA THR A 239 6.84 -0.83 -12.19
C THR A 239 5.98 -1.08 -10.96
N LEU A 240 4.66 -1.09 -11.13
CA LEU A 240 3.70 -1.31 -10.05
C LEU A 240 3.55 -2.81 -9.75
N PRO A 241 3.24 -3.17 -8.50
CA PRO A 241 2.89 -4.54 -8.16
C PRO A 241 1.69 -4.99 -9.00
N VAL A 242 1.80 -6.21 -9.55
CA VAL A 242 0.74 -6.84 -10.31
C VAL A 242 -0.42 -7.13 -9.35
N SER A 243 -1.58 -6.58 -9.68
CA SER A 243 -2.83 -6.85 -8.97
C SER A 243 -3.95 -6.87 -10.02
N ALA A 244 -4.98 -7.66 -9.77
CA ALA A 244 -6.18 -7.70 -10.61
C ALA A 244 -7.04 -6.44 -10.42
N ASP A 245 -6.97 -5.81 -9.25
CA ASP A 245 -7.79 -4.66 -8.92
C ASP A 245 -7.23 -3.36 -9.52
N PRO A 246 -8.11 -2.47 -10.03
CA PRO A 246 -7.68 -1.17 -10.53
C PRO A 246 -7.13 -0.33 -9.37
N LYS A 247 -5.89 0.13 -9.52
CA LYS A 247 -5.25 1.02 -8.55
C LYS A 247 -5.67 2.46 -8.82
N MET A 248 -5.73 3.29 -7.79
CA MET A 248 -6.10 4.71 -7.94
C MET A 248 -5.14 5.48 -8.86
N ILE A 249 -3.85 5.11 -8.89
CA ILE A 249 -2.88 5.63 -9.86
C ILE A 249 -3.27 5.30 -11.31
N ASP A 250 -3.80 4.11 -11.57
CA ASP A 250 -4.25 3.70 -12.91
C ASP A 250 -5.48 4.53 -13.34
N VAL A 251 -6.41 4.77 -12.41
CA VAL A 251 -7.58 5.64 -12.63
C VAL A 251 -7.15 7.08 -12.95
N TRP A 252 -6.18 7.63 -12.19
CA TRP A 252 -5.63 8.96 -12.45
C TRP A 252 -5.04 9.09 -13.86
N MET A 253 -4.20 8.14 -14.26
CA MET A 253 -3.58 8.09 -15.58
C MET A 253 -4.63 7.95 -16.68
N PHE A 254 -5.59 7.04 -16.49
CA PHE A 254 -6.65 6.78 -17.45
C PHE A 254 -7.52 8.02 -17.71
N VAL A 255 -7.88 8.78 -16.67
CA VAL A 255 -8.64 10.02 -16.83
C VAL A 255 -7.86 11.08 -17.63
N HIS A 256 -6.55 11.19 -17.44
CA HIS A 256 -5.72 12.12 -18.24
C HIS A 256 -5.69 11.71 -19.71
N VAL A 257 -5.49 10.42 -20.00
CA VAL A 257 -5.55 9.89 -21.38
C VAL A 257 -6.91 10.15 -22.00
N LEU A 258 -8.00 9.89 -21.27
CA LEU A 258 -9.36 10.15 -21.73
C LEU A 258 -9.60 11.64 -22.00
N MET A 259 -9.18 12.52 -21.09
CA MET A 259 -9.31 13.98 -21.27
C MET A 259 -8.55 14.46 -22.50
N LEU A 260 -7.32 14.01 -22.73
CA LEU A 260 -6.58 14.34 -23.95
C LEU A 260 -7.23 13.78 -25.21
N ALA A 261 -7.84 12.60 -25.16
CA ALA A 261 -8.56 12.03 -26.30
C ALA A 261 -9.82 12.86 -26.62
N VAL A 262 -10.57 13.28 -25.60
CA VAL A 262 -11.74 14.16 -25.77
C VAL A 262 -11.31 15.52 -26.30
N VAL A 263 -10.17 16.07 -25.85
CA VAL A 263 -9.58 17.30 -26.42
C VAL A 263 -9.27 17.10 -27.90
N PHE A 264 -8.63 15.99 -28.29
CA PHE A 264 -8.33 15.69 -29.69
C PHE A 264 -9.59 15.67 -30.56
N PHE A 265 -10.64 14.96 -30.15
CA PHE A 265 -11.91 14.94 -30.89
C PHE A 265 -12.60 16.31 -30.92
N SER A 266 -12.47 17.11 -29.84
CA SER A 266 -13.01 18.46 -29.81
C SER A 266 -12.31 19.40 -30.80
N LEU A 267 -11.01 19.22 -31.06
CA LEU A 267 -10.27 19.97 -32.07
C LEU A 267 -10.79 19.67 -33.48
N LEU A 268 -11.05 18.39 -33.78
CA LEU A 268 -11.65 17.99 -35.06
C LEU A 268 -13.07 18.55 -35.23
N ALA A 269 -13.87 18.57 -34.15
CA ALA A 269 -15.20 19.17 -34.17
C ALA A 269 -15.14 20.69 -34.39
N LEU A 270 -14.20 21.38 -33.72
CA LEU A 270 -13.97 22.82 -33.90
C LEU A 270 -13.54 23.16 -35.32
N ASP A 271 -12.69 22.34 -35.93
CA ASP A 271 -12.26 22.53 -37.32
C ASP A 271 -13.44 22.44 -38.30
N LYS A 272 -14.30 21.42 -38.15
CA LYS A 272 -15.53 21.30 -38.97
C LYS A 272 -16.44 22.52 -38.83
N ILE A 273 -16.61 23.04 -37.62
CA ILE A 273 -17.40 24.26 -37.36
C ILE A 273 -16.72 25.47 -38.01
N HIS A 274 -15.39 25.58 -37.94
CA HIS A 274 -14.63 26.67 -38.54
C HIS A 274 -14.76 26.67 -40.07
N VAL A 275 -14.50 25.53 -40.71
CA VAL A 275 -14.63 25.37 -42.17
C VAL A 275 -16.06 25.63 -42.64
N GLY A 276 -17.07 25.07 -41.96
CA GLY A 276 -18.48 25.31 -42.28
C GLY A 276 -18.85 26.80 -42.15
N THR A 277 -18.29 27.50 -41.16
CA THR A 277 -18.50 28.95 -41.00
C THR A 277 -17.82 29.75 -42.12
N LEU A 278 -16.67 29.31 -42.62
CA LEU A 278 -15.99 29.95 -43.76
C LEU A 278 -16.80 29.79 -45.06
N GLN A 279 -17.30 28.59 -45.35
CA GLN A 279 -18.11 28.32 -46.54
C GLN A 279 -19.41 29.15 -46.56
N ASP A 280 -20.16 29.16 -45.46
CA ASP A 280 -21.40 29.96 -45.34
C ASP A 280 -21.14 31.48 -45.44
N ASN A 281 -19.96 31.95 -45.01
CA ASN A 281 -19.57 33.34 -45.24
C ASN A 281 -19.31 33.65 -46.72
N GLU A 282 -18.63 32.75 -47.42
CA GLU A 282 -18.29 32.90 -48.84
C GLU A 282 -19.55 32.89 -49.71
N GLU A 283 -20.48 31.95 -49.48
CA GLU A 283 -21.78 31.89 -50.17
C GLU A 283 -22.61 33.16 -49.93
N ARG A 284 -22.69 33.65 -48.68
CA ARG A 284 -23.43 34.89 -48.37
C ARG A 284 -22.83 36.12 -49.05
N LEU A 285 -21.49 36.20 -49.12
CA LEU A 285 -20.79 37.28 -49.81
C LEU A 285 -21.11 37.25 -51.31
N GLN A 286 -21.08 36.08 -51.95
CA GLN A 286 -21.42 35.93 -53.37
C GLN A 286 -22.86 36.40 -53.66
N VAL A 287 -23.85 35.97 -52.88
CA VAL A 287 -25.25 36.40 -53.03
C VAL A 287 -25.40 37.92 -52.83
N TRP A 288 -24.65 38.50 -51.90
CA TRP A 288 -24.67 39.95 -51.67
C TRP A 288 -24.09 40.73 -52.86
N PHE A 289 -22.99 40.26 -53.44
CA PHE A 289 -22.38 40.86 -54.63
C PHE A 289 -23.31 40.80 -55.84
N GLU A 290 -23.96 39.66 -56.07
CA GLU A 290 -24.97 39.52 -57.13
C GLU A 290 -26.13 40.50 -56.96
N LYS A 291 -26.66 40.65 -55.74
CA LYS A 291 -27.76 41.58 -55.46
C LYS A 291 -27.38 43.04 -55.64
N LYS A 292 -26.14 43.43 -55.29
CA LYS A 292 -25.71 44.83 -55.38
C LYS A 292 -25.11 45.23 -56.73
N LYS A 293 -24.86 44.31 -57.66
CA LYS A 293 -24.18 44.58 -58.96
C LYS A 293 -22.84 45.32 -58.81
N VAL A 294 -22.13 45.08 -57.70
CA VAL A 294 -20.82 45.70 -57.44
C VAL A 294 -19.76 44.62 -57.63
N TRP A 295 -18.86 44.82 -58.60
CA TRP A 295 -17.63 44.02 -58.74
C TRP A 295 -16.60 44.44 -57.67
N PRO A 296 -15.81 43.53 -57.09
CA PRO A 296 -15.07 43.83 -55.87
C PRO A 296 -13.83 44.67 -56.17
N MET A 297 -13.85 45.94 -55.76
CA MET A 297 -12.65 46.73 -55.51
C MET A 297 -12.61 47.02 -54.00
N ASN A 298 -11.80 46.25 -53.28
CA ASN A 298 -11.63 46.22 -51.81
C ASN A 298 -12.81 45.69 -51.00
N LEU A 299 -12.73 44.41 -50.59
CA LEU A 299 -13.61 43.83 -49.58
C LEU A 299 -13.40 44.53 -48.22
N PRO A 300 -14.46 45.09 -47.59
CA PRO A 300 -14.43 45.31 -46.16
C PRO A 300 -14.38 43.94 -45.48
N LYS A 301 -13.39 43.72 -44.59
CA LYS A 301 -13.42 42.56 -43.68
C LYS A 301 -14.65 42.71 -42.78
N GLU A 302 -15.77 42.05 -43.11
CA GLU A 302 -16.92 42.04 -42.21
C GLU A 302 -16.57 41.28 -40.90
N PRO A 303 -16.80 41.89 -39.72
CA PRO A 303 -16.38 41.32 -38.43
C PRO A 303 -17.35 40.26 -37.83
N GLY A 304 -18.45 39.92 -38.49
CA GLY A 304 -19.59 39.24 -37.87
C GLY A 304 -19.37 37.77 -37.46
N LYS A 305 -18.90 36.90 -38.36
CA LYS A 305 -18.91 35.43 -38.15
C LYS A 305 -17.57 34.81 -37.73
N ARG A 306 -16.42 35.46 -37.98
CA ARG A 306 -15.12 35.07 -37.36
C ARG A 306 -15.17 35.12 -35.84
N SER A 307 -16.08 35.92 -35.27
CA SER A 307 -16.31 35.99 -33.83
C SER A 307 -16.90 34.70 -33.25
N LEU A 308 -17.73 33.97 -34.01
CA LEU A 308 -18.41 32.77 -33.52
C LEU A 308 -17.42 31.64 -33.26
N SER A 309 -16.62 31.22 -34.25
CA SER A 309 -15.60 30.17 -34.08
C SER A 309 -14.62 30.49 -32.96
N ARG A 310 -14.23 31.78 -32.81
CA ARG A 310 -13.36 32.25 -31.74
C ARG A 310 -14.03 32.16 -30.36
N ARG A 311 -15.31 32.51 -30.26
CA ARG A 311 -16.10 32.38 -29.03
C ARG A 311 -16.30 30.92 -28.66
N VAL A 312 -16.61 30.06 -29.63
CA VAL A 312 -16.76 28.61 -29.40
C VAL A 312 -15.43 28.03 -28.90
N ASN A 313 -14.30 28.33 -29.56
CA ASN A 313 -12.97 27.88 -29.11
C ASN A 313 -12.65 28.36 -27.68
N LEU A 314 -12.92 29.62 -27.35
CA LEU A 314 -12.70 30.15 -26.00
C LEU A 314 -13.59 29.46 -24.97
N CYS A 315 -14.88 29.27 -25.26
CA CYS A 315 -15.81 28.56 -24.37
C CYS A 315 -15.37 27.11 -24.15
N THR A 316 -14.98 26.41 -25.22
CA THR A 316 -14.48 25.03 -25.15
C THR A 316 -13.20 24.95 -24.32
N ALA A 317 -12.26 25.89 -24.50
CA ALA A 317 -11.04 25.96 -23.71
C ALA A 317 -11.32 26.16 -22.21
N LEU A 318 -12.17 27.13 -21.87
CA LEU A 318 -12.56 27.41 -20.49
C LEU A 318 -13.30 26.22 -19.86
N LEU A 319 -14.18 25.56 -20.62
CA LEU A 319 -14.88 24.36 -20.18
C LEU A 319 -13.90 23.25 -19.81
N PHE A 320 -12.96 22.91 -20.68
CA PHE A 320 -12.00 21.83 -20.40
C PHE A 320 -11.04 22.17 -19.26
N VAL A 321 -10.59 23.43 -19.15
CA VAL A 321 -9.77 23.87 -18.02
C VAL A 321 -10.56 23.79 -16.71
N ALA A 322 -11.82 24.24 -16.70
CA ALA A 322 -12.68 24.17 -15.52
C ALA A 322 -12.96 22.72 -15.10
N LEU A 323 -13.31 21.85 -16.06
CA LEU A 323 -13.52 20.42 -15.81
C LEU A 323 -12.26 19.74 -15.25
N TYR A 324 -11.09 20.09 -15.80
CA TYR A 324 -9.83 19.54 -15.33
C TYR A 324 -9.49 20.00 -13.90
N LEU A 325 -9.60 21.29 -13.61
CA LEU A 325 -9.36 21.82 -12.26
C LEU A 325 -10.35 21.23 -11.24
N ALA A 326 -11.61 21.06 -11.63
CA ALA A 326 -12.62 20.41 -10.80
C ALA A 326 -12.26 18.94 -10.52
N PHE A 327 -11.84 18.19 -11.54
CA PHE A 327 -11.37 16.81 -11.38
C PHE A 327 -10.18 16.72 -10.42
N VAL A 328 -9.16 17.56 -10.60
CA VAL A 328 -7.97 17.57 -9.74
C VAL A 328 -8.36 17.90 -8.29
N ALA A 329 -9.24 18.88 -8.07
CA ALA A 329 -9.70 19.24 -6.73
C ALA A 329 -10.47 18.10 -6.06
N VAL A 330 -11.42 17.47 -6.77
CA VAL A 330 -12.18 16.32 -6.26
C VAL A 330 -11.25 15.15 -5.94
N PHE A 331 -10.28 14.88 -6.80
CA PHE A 331 -9.31 13.79 -6.60
C PHE A 331 -8.44 14.02 -5.36
N ILE A 332 -7.93 15.24 -5.16
CA ILE A 332 -7.14 15.58 -3.96
C ILE A 332 -7.98 15.44 -2.69
N VAL A 333 -9.22 15.94 -2.70
CA VAL A 333 -10.14 15.82 -1.55
C VAL A 333 -10.45 14.36 -1.25
N TYR A 334 -10.72 13.55 -2.28
CA TYR A 334 -10.97 12.12 -2.13
C TYR A 334 -9.78 11.40 -1.50
N ILE A 335 -8.56 11.64 -1.98
CA ILE A 335 -7.34 11.04 -1.40
C ILE A 335 -7.16 11.46 0.04
N TYR A 336 -7.35 12.75 0.33
CA TYR A 336 -7.18 13.27 1.68
C TYR A 336 -8.15 12.60 2.66
N VAL A 337 -9.44 12.53 2.30
CA VAL A 337 -10.48 11.88 3.13
C VAL A 337 -10.20 10.39 3.28
N SER A 338 -9.93 9.69 2.17
CA SER A 338 -9.74 8.24 2.18
C SER A 338 -8.51 7.83 3.00
N ARG A 339 -7.41 8.57 2.86
CA ARG A 339 -6.20 8.35 3.67
C ARG A 339 -6.41 8.69 5.13
N ASN A 340 -7.14 9.76 5.44
CA ASN A 340 -7.47 10.11 6.83
C ASN A 340 -8.31 9.02 7.49
N ASN A 341 -9.28 8.47 6.77
CA ASN A 341 -10.06 7.32 7.22
C ASN A 341 -9.18 6.08 7.43
N GLN A 342 -8.19 5.83 6.57
CA GLN A 342 -7.24 4.73 6.78
C GLN A 342 -6.23 4.97 7.92
N LEU A 343 -6.01 6.21 8.36
CA LEU A 343 -5.09 6.50 9.48
C LEU A 343 -5.82 6.50 10.82
N TYR A 344 -7.03 7.06 10.87
CA TYR A 344 -7.80 7.28 12.10
C TYR A 344 -9.07 6.42 12.21
N GLY A 345 -9.41 5.68 11.17
CA GLY A 345 -10.48 4.68 11.21
C GLY A 345 -10.08 3.57 12.17
N ASN A 346 -10.91 3.42 13.21
CA ASN A 346 -10.87 2.32 14.18
C ASN A 346 -11.15 0.99 13.51
#